data_AF-A0A7D9JZ90-F1
#
_entry.id   AF-A0A7D9JZ90-F1
#
_cell.length_a   1.000
_cell.length_b   1.000
_cell.length_c   1.000
_cell.angle_alpha   90.00
_cell.angle_beta   90.00
_cell.angle_gamma   90.00
#
_symmetry.space_group_name_H-M   'P 1'
#
loop_
_entity.id
_entity.type
_entity.pdbx_description
1 polymer ?
#
loop_
_entity_poly.entity_id
_entity_poly.type
_entity_poly.pdbx_seq_one_letter_code
_entity_poly.pdbx_strand_id
1 'polypeptide(L)'
;SNHNTYYSAFKHVTKEDANFVVSSCHPNLKDPPPPHTEKAIAARKAAVKATSRKLAKKKREKYCTFDVVEIIREHGIKSRLELISLAVKQKEVGKTVLAEFIANRGFKVVEEALALALEFQEALTKLARLQKTRVDVLCEAYNGLCVADCGGKWLECALGLLSQNEISLSTFCASVYNALYLGRA
;
A
#
# COMPACT_ATOMS: atom_id res chain seq x y z
N SER A 1 -32.16 -39.00 -19.31
CA SER A 1 -33.04 -37.93 -18.84
C SER A 1 -34.34 -38.57 -18.36
N ASN A 2 -34.64 -38.55 -17.06
CA ASN A 2 -35.85 -39.17 -16.51
C ASN A 2 -37.02 -38.18 -16.60
N HIS A 3 -37.88 -38.37 -17.60
CA HIS A 3 -39.10 -37.57 -17.80
C HIS A 3 -40.25 -38.15 -16.97
N ASN A 4 -40.25 -37.88 -15.67
CA ASN A 4 -41.20 -38.51 -14.73
C ASN A 4 -42.63 -37.95 -14.82
N THR A 5 -42.89 -36.98 -15.70
CA THR A 5 -44.24 -36.44 -15.91
C THR A 5 -44.53 -36.31 -17.39
N TYR A 6 -45.80 -36.52 -17.75
CA TYR A 6 -46.31 -36.35 -19.11
C TYR A 6 -45.93 -34.99 -19.71
N TYR A 7 -45.98 -33.91 -18.91
CA TYR A 7 -45.55 -32.57 -19.33
C TYR A 7 -44.05 -32.50 -19.71
N SER A 8 -43.19 -33.09 -18.86
CA SER A 8 -41.75 -33.08 -19.11
C SER A 8 -41.34 -33.90 -20.33
N ALA A 9 -42.08 -34.98 -20.63
CA ALA A 9 -41.90 -35.80 -21.82
C ALA A 9 -42.37 -35.03 -23.07
N PHE A 10 -43.60 -34.48 -23.03
CA PHE A 10 -44.17 -33.69 -24.12
C PHE A 10 -43.26 -32.52 -24.52
N LYS A 11 -42.79 -31.72 -23.55
CA LYS A 11 -41.92 -30.56 -23.81
C LYS A 11 -40.56 -30.94 -24.37
N HIS A 12 -40.02 -32.10 -23.99
CA HIS A 12 -38.75 -32.57 -24.53
C HIS A 12 -38.90 -32.98 -25.99
N VAL A 13 -40.00 -33.66 -26.33
CA VAL A 13 -40.29 -34.10 -27.69
C VAL A 13 -40.61 -32.91 -28.60
N THR A 14 -41.37 -31.92 -28.13
CA THR A 14 -41.80 -30.78 -28.95
C THR A 14 -40.84 -29.59 -28.92
N LYS A 15 -39.68 -29.68 -28.26
CA LYS A 15 -38.73 -28.54 -28.13
C LYS A 15 -38.09 -28.16 -29.47
N GLU A 16 -37.82 -29.14 -30.32
CA GLU A 16 -37.07 -28.96 -31.57
C GLU A 16 -38.00 -28.80 -32.78
N ASP A 17 -39.26 -29.24 -32.66
CA ASP A 17 -40.26 -29.14 -33.72
C ASP A 17 -40.95 -27.78 -33.71
N ALA A 18 -40.66 -26.95 -34.71
CA ALA A 18 -41.31 -25.65 -34.89
C ALA A 18 -42.82 -25.76 -35.12
N ASN A 19 -43.27 -26.87 -35.71
CA ASN A 19 -44.69 -27.15 -35.99
C ASN A 19 -45.00 -28.59 -35.58
N PHE A 20 -45.77 -28.77 -34.52
CA PHE A 20 -46.23 -30.08 -34.07
C PHE A 20 -47.76 -30.13 -34.09
N VAL A 21 -48.31 -31.28 -34.51
CA VAL A 21 -49.74 -31.52 -34.58
C VAL A 21 -50.22 -32.09 -33.25
N VAL A 22 -51.30 -31.51 -32.72
CA VAL A 22 -51.87 -31.90 -31.43
C VAL A 22 -53.27 -32.46 -31.67
N SER A 23 -53.57 -33.62 -31.06
CA SER A 23 -54.91 -34.23 -31.10
C SER A 23 -55.97 -33.32 -30.48
N SER A 24 -57.21 -33.41 -30.99
CA SER A 24 -58.35 -32.58 -30.58
C SER A 24 -58.71 -32.67 -29.08
N CYS A 25 -58.29 -33.73 -28.39
CA CYS A 25 -58.55 -33.94 -26.95
C CYS A 25 -57.31 -33.74 -26.06
N HIS A 26 -56.23 -33.16 -26.57
CA HIS A 26 -55.01 -32.98 -25.79
C HIS A 26 -55.12 -31.79 -24.82
N PRO A 27 -54.68 -31.93 -23.55
CA PRO A 27 -54.67 -30.82 -22.60
C PRO A 27 -53.75 -29.69 -23.08
N ASN A 28 -54.14 -28.43 -22.88
CA ASN A 28 -53.31 -27.29 -23.29
C ASN A 28 -52.08 -27.16 -22.36
N LEU A 29 -50.92 -27.58 -22.85
CA LEU A 29 -49.64 -27.55 -22.13
C LEU A 29 -48.70 -26.42 -22.59
N LYS A 30 -49.18 -25.48 -23.43
CA LYS A 30 -48.33 -24.40 -23.97
C LYS A 30 -47.93 -23.38 -22.90
N ASP A 31 -48.80 -23.10 -21.93
CA ASP A 31 -48.59 -22.12 -20.87
C ASP A 31 -48.91 -22.73 -19.48
N PRO A 32 -47.97 -23.45 -18.85
CA PRO A 32 -48.21 -23.93 -17.50
C PRO A 32 -48.29 -22.76 -16.52
N PRO A 33 -49.12 -22.84 -15.47
CA PRO A 33 -49.03 -21.92 -14.36
C PRO A 33 -47.61 -21.99 -13.76
N PRO A 34 -47.05 -20.85 -13.31
CA PRO A 34 -45.71 -20.81 -12.75
C PRO A 34 -45.57 -21.84 -11.62
N PRO A 35 -44.43 -22.55 -11.52
CA PRO A 35 -44.26 -23.57 -10.51
C PRO A 35 -44.53 -22.97 -9.13
N HIS A 36 -45.29 -23.68 -8.29
CA HIS A 36 -45.73 -23.22 -6.97
C HIS A 36 -44.57 -22.72 -6.07
N THR A 37 -43.34 -23.13 -6.37
CA THR A 37 -42.11 -22.77 -5.66
C THR A 37 -41.45 -21.47 -6.14
N GLU A 38 -41.89 -20.85 -7.23
CA GLU A 38 -41.22 -19.67 -7.81
C GLU A 38 -41.28 -18.46 -6.88
N LYS A 39 -42.44 -18.24 -6.24
CA LYS A 39 -42.59 -17.22 -5.19
C LYS A 39 -41.66 -17.48 -4.00
N ALA A 40 -41.50 -18.75 -3.60
CA ALA A 40 -40.62 -19.11 -2.49
C ALA A 40 -39.13 -18.91 -2.84
N ILE A 41 -38.71 -19.22 -4.07
CA ILE A 41 -37.35 -19.00 -4.57
C ILE A 41 -37.06 -17.51 -4.70
N ALA A 42 -38.00 -16.72 -5.25
CA ALA A 42 -37.88 -15.28 -5.35
C ALA A 42 -37.79 -14.62 -3.97
N ALA A 43 -38.63 -15.06 -3.01
CA ALA A 43 -38.58 -14.59 -1.63
C ALA A 43 -37.24 -14.92 -0.95
N ARG A 44 -36.71 -16.13 -1.13
CA ARG A 44 -35.37 -16.51 -0.63
C ARG A 44 -34.27 -15.64 -1.22
N LYS A 45 -34.26 -15.44 -2.54
CA LYS A 45 -33.27 -14.57 -3.20
C LYS A 45 -33.37 -13.11 -2.73
N ALA A 46 -34.59 -12.60 -2.55
CA ALA A 46 -34.83 -11.26 -2.02
C ALA A 46 -34.36 -11.13 -0.56
N ALA A 47 -34.60 -12.13 0.28
CA ALA A 47 -34.17 -12.15 1.67
C ALA A 47 -32.63 -12.13 1.79
N VAL A 48 -31.93 -12.95 1.00
CA VAL A 48 -30.45 -12.97 0.92
C VAL A 48 -29.89 -11.62 0.45
N LYS A 49 -30.51 -11.02 -0.57
CA LYS A 49 -30.11 -9.69 -1.09
C LYS A 49 -30.39 -8.57 -0.09
N ALA A 50 -31.43 -8.69 0.72
CA ALA A 50 -31.74 -7.75 1.79
C ALA A 50 -30.78 -7.89 2.98
N THR A 51 -30.35 -9.12 3.33
CA THR A 51 -29.32 -9.33 4.36
C THR A 51 -27.97 -8.79 3.90
N SER A 52 -27.55 -9.07 2.66
CA SER A 52 -26.27 -8.54 2.15
C SER A 52 -26.26 -7.01 2.04
N ARG A 53 -27.37 -6.38 1.63
CA ARG A 53 -27.53 -4.91 1.64
C ARG A 53 -27.55 -4.31 3.05
N LYS A 54 -28.10 -5.01 4.04
CA LYS A 54 -28.05 -4.59 5.46
C LYS A 54 -26.62 -4.69 6.02
N LEU A 55 -25.85 -5.72 5.67
CA LEU A 55 -24.44 -5.83 6.07
C LEU A 55 -23.54 -4.80 5.36
N ALA A 56 -23.83 -4.46 4.10
CA ALA A 56 -23.07 -3.44 3.37
C ALA A 56 -23.26 -2.00 3.94
N LYS A 57 -24.32 -1.75 4.72
CA LYS A 57 -24.70 -0.42 5.20
C LYS A 57 -23.83 0.11 6.36
N LYS A 58 -22.82 -0.62 6.80
CA LYS A 58 -21.88 -0.19 7.86
C LYS A 58 -20.46 -0.68 7.59
N LYS A 59 -19.90 -0.38 6.41
CA LYS A 59 -18.47 -0.62 6.18
C LYS A 59 -17.70 0.38 7.06
N ARG A 60 -17.29 -0.06 8.26
CA ARG A 60 -16.39 0.72 9.12
C ARG A 60 -15.14 1.04 8.31
N GLU A 61 -14.76 2.31 8.30
CA GLU A 61 -13.51 2.77 7.71
C GLU A 61 -12.36 2.08 8.46
N LYS A 62 -11.55 1.31 7.72
CA LYS A 62 -10.41 0.57 8.27
C LYS A 62 -9.17 1.19 7.71
N TYR A 63 -8.18 1.45 8.57
CA TYR A 63 -6.88 1.87 8.10
C TYR A 63 -6.26 0.79 7.22
N CYS A 64 -5.75 1.22 6.08
CA CYS A 64 -4.78 0.49 5.30
C CYS A 64 -3.37 0.81 5.81
N THR A 65 -2.36 0.11 5.27
CA THR A 65 -0.97 0.36 5.65
C THR A 65 -0.54 1.80 5.36
N PHE A 66 -1.02 2.37 4.25
CA PHE A 66 -0.72 3.75 3.87
C PHE A 66 -1.25 4.77 4.88
N ASP A 67 -2.49 4.59 5.37
CA ASP A 67 -3.04 5.49 6.40
C ASP A 67 -2.20 5.47 7.68
N VAL A 68 -1.69 4.30 8.06
CA VAL A 68 -0.82 4.15 9.24
C VAL A 68 0.55 4.77 9.00
N VAL A 69 1.10 4.68 7.78
CA VAL A 69 2.33 5.37 7.38
C VAL A 69 2.19 6.89 7.57
N GLU A 70 1.09 7.48 7.10
CA GLU A 70 0.84 8.91 7.27
C GLU A 70 0.67 9.28 8.76
N ILE A 71 -0.06 8.49 9.55
CA ILE A 71 -0.16 8.70 11.00
C ILE A 71 1.22 8.69 11.68
N ILE A 72 2.09 7.73 11.31
CA ILE A 72 3.47 7.62 11.83
C ILE A 72 4.26 8.89 11.51
N ARG A 73 4.16 9.40 10.27
CA ARG A 73 4.86 10.61 9.82
C ARG A 73 4.35 11.86 10.55
N GLU A 74 3.03 12.03 10.63
CA GLU A 74 2.41 13.19 11.29
C GLU A 74 2.75 13.27 12.79
N HIS A 75 2.83 12.12 13.46
CA HIS A 75 3.10 12.05 14.90
C HIS A 75 4.59 11.85 15.23
N GLY A 76 5.45 11.75 14.22
CA GLY A 76 6.89 11.52 14.39
C GLY A 76 7.22 10.24 15.16
N ILE A 77 6.44 9.18 14.94
CA ILE A 77 6.57 7.90 15.63
C ILE A 77 7.80 7.16 15.11
N LYS A 78 8.67 6.71 16.01
CA LYS A 78 9.93 6.03 15.68
C LYS A 78 9.92 4.55 16.04
N SER A 79 9.00 4.14 16.88
CA SER A 79 8.94 2.76 17.37
C SER A 79 7.52 2.20 17.41
N ARG A 80 7.44 0.88 17.36
CA ARG A 80 6.17 0.17 17.52
C ARG A 80 5.50 0.44 18.87
N LEU A 81 6.28 0.63 19.93
CA LEU A 81 5.73 0.92 21.26
C LEU A 81 5.02 2.27 21.29
N GLU A 82 5.61 3.30 20.67
CA GLU A 82 4.99 4.61 20.52
C GLU A 82 3.70 4.52 19.69
N LEU A 83 3.68 3.72 18.62
CA LEU A 83 2.47 3.49 17.83
C LEU A 83 1.36 2.81 18.64
N ILE A 84 1.72 1.82 19.47
CA ILE A 84 0.77 1.16 20.37
C ILE A 84 0.26 2.15 21.43
N SER A 85 1.15 2.95 22.01
CA SER A 85 0.79 3.99 22.98
C SER A 85 -0.22 4.97 22.39
N LEU A 86 0.00 5.42 21.14
CA LEU A 86 -0.96 6.26 20.42
C LEU A 86 -2.30 5.54 20.22
N ALA A 87 -2.27 4.27 19.80
CA ALA A 87 -3.49 3.49 19.57
C ALA A 87 -4.32 3.29 20.84
N VAL A 88 -3.66 3.11 22.00
CA VAL A 88 -4.34 3.00 23.31
C VAL A 88 -5.00 4.33 23.68
N LYS A 89 -4.27 5.46 23.56
CA LYS A 89 -4.84 6.80 23.80
C LYS A 89 -6.03 7.10 22.88
N GLN A 90 -5.94 6.74 21.60
CA GLN A 90 -7.04 6.90 20.65
C GLN A 90 -8.26 6.04 21.03
N LYS A 91 -8.03 4.81 21.49
CA LYS A 91 -9.08 3.89 21.95
C LYS A 91 -9.85 4.45 23.15
N GLU A 92 -9.18 5.12 24.09
CA GLU A 92 -9.82 5.77 25.24
C GLU A 92 -10.81 6.87 24.80
N VAL A 93 -10.52 7.54 23.69
CA VAL A 93 -11.38 8.57 23.06
C VAL A 93 -12.41 7.94 22.09
N GLY A 94 -12.49 6.61 22.01
CA GLY A 94 -13.42 5.87 21.15
C GLY A 94 -12.95 5.67 19.70
N LYS A 95 -11.74 6.12 19.34
CA LYS A 95 -11.12 5.87 18.02
C LYS A 95 -10.38 4.53 18.04
N THR A 96 -11.06 3.45 17.64
CA THR A 96 -10.51 2.08 17.74
C THR A 96 -9.74 1.62 16.49
N VAL A 97 -9.80 2.36 15.38
CA VAL A 97 -9.35 1.89 14.06
C VAL A 97 -7.85 1.55 14.03
N LEU A 98 -7.00 2.37 14.65
CA LEU A 98 -5.56 2.11 14.73
C LEU A 98 -5.24 0.87 15.58
N ALA A 99 -5.92 0.73 16.72
CA ALA A 99 -5.76 -0.44 17.58
C ALA A 99 -6.21 -1.73 16.87
N GLU A 100 -7.33 -1.66 16.14
CA GLU A 100 -7.81 -2.76 15.30
C GLU A 100 -6.81 -3.11 14.19
N PHE A 101 -6.17 -2.12 13.55
CA PHE A 101 -5.14 -2.38 12.54
C PHE A 101 -3.96 -3.15 13.13
N ILE A 102 -3.39 -2.67 14.24
CA ILE A 102 -2.21 -3.27 14.89
C ILE A 102 -2.52 -4.70 15.35
N ALA A 103 -3.69 -4.94 15.94
CA ALA A 103 -4.09 -6.25 16.41
C ALA A 103 -4.30 -7.25 15.26
N ASN A 104 -4.88 -6.81 14.14
CA ASN A 104 -5.27 -7.70 13.04
C ASN A 104 -4.14 -7.99 12.03
N ARG A 105 -3.21 -7.04 11.82
CA ARG A 105 -2.15 -7.17 10.80
C ARG A 105 -0.87 -7.81 11.34
N GLY A 106 -0.69 -7.85 12.65
CA GLY A 106 0.47 -8.45 13.30
C GLY A 106 1.74 -7.61 13.22
N PHE A 107 2.82 -8.12 13.83
CA PHE A 107 4.08 -7.39 14.01
C PHE A 107 4.72 -6.97 12.68
N LYS A 108 4.88 -7.90 11.73
CA LYS A 108 5.60 -7.68 10.48
C LYS A 108 5.06 -6.49 9.67
N VAL A 109 3.74 -6.41 9.49
CA VAL A 109 3.10 -5.35 8.72
C VAL A 109 3.25 -3.98 9.40
N VAL A 110 3.24 -3.96 10.73
CA VAL A 110 3.43 -2.72 11.50
C VAL A 110 4.87 -2.23 11.40
N GLU A 111 5.86 -3.12 11.43
CA GLU A 111 7.27 -2.76 11.20
C GLU A 111 7.51 -2.28 9.77
N GLU A 112 6.89 -2.92 8.77
CA GLU A 112 6.94 -2.46 7.38
C GLU A 112 6.36 -1.04 7.24
N ALA A 113 5.26 -0.73 7.93
CA ALA A 113 4.71 0.63 7.93
C ALA A 113 5.67 1.66 8.57
N LEU A 114 6.37 1.29 9.65
CA LEU A 114 7.39 2.15 10.27
C LEU A 114 8.58 2.39 9.32
N ALA A 115 9.06 1.33 8.65
CA ALA A 115 10.14 1.43 7.69
C ALA A 115 9.76 2.32 6.49
N LEU A 116 8.56 2.11 5.92
CA LEU A 116 8.05 2.92 4.81
C LEU A 116 7.89 4.40 5.19
N ALA A 117 7.42 4.68 6.41
CA ALA A 117 7.32 6.05 6.90
C ALA A 117 8.68 6.76 6.94
N LEU A 118 9.72 6.06 7.40
CA LEU A 118 11.09 6.56 7.39
C LEU A 118 11.61 6.78 5.95
N GLU A 119 11.38 5.81 5.07
CA GLU A 119 11.77 5.92 3.66
C GLU A 119 11.10 7.12 2.99
N PHE A 120 9.81 7.36 3.24
CA PHE A 120 9.08 8.51 2.69
C PHE A 120 9.65 9.84 3.18
N GLN A 121 10.11 9.89 4.43
CA GLN A 121 10.72 11.09 5.00
C GLN A 121 12.10 11.39 4.42
N GLU A 122 12.88 10.35 4.13
CA GLU A 122 14.27 10.49 3.69
C GLU A 122 14.49 10.31 2.19
N ALA A 123 13.47 9.91 1.42
CA ALA A 123 13.62 9.55 0.00
C ALA A 123 14.22 10.70 -0.83
N LEU A 124 13.68 11.91 -0.68
CA LEU A 124 14.13 13.07 -1.46
C LEU A 124 15.56 13.49 -1.10
N THR A 125 15.91 13.47 0.20
CA THR A 125 17.25 13.85 0.65
C THR A 125 18.29 12.79 0.26
N LYS A 126 17.94 11.50 0.36
CA LYS A 126 18.77 10.39 -0.13
C LYS A 126 18.97 10.47 -1.65
N LEU A 127 17.92 10.72 -2.41
CA LEU A 127 18.01 10.87 -3.87
C LEU A 127 18.89 12.06 -4.25
N ALA A 128 18.66 13.22 -3.64
CA ALA A 128 19.48 14.41 -3.86
C ALA A 128 20.95 14.16 -3.53
N ARG A 129 21.24 13.38 -2.48
CA ARG A 129 22.61 12.99 -2.15
C ARG A 129 23.23 12.02 -3.17
N LEU A 130 22.47 11.07 -3.69
CA LEU A 130 22.94 10.09 -4.68
C LEU A 130 23.27 10.74 -6.03
N GLN A 131 22.56 11.80 -6.39
CA GLN A 131 22.80 12.53 -7.64
C GLN A 131 24.06 13.40 -7.62
N LYS A 132 24.59 13.73 -6.43
CA LYS A 132 25.79 14.55 -6.27
C LYS A 132 27.05 13.74 -6.49
N THR A 133 27.94 14.26 -7.34
CA THR A 133 29.30 13.73 -7.45
C THR A 133 30.08 14.00 -6.15
N ARG A 134 31.23 13.34 -5.98
CA ARG A 134 32.11 13.61 -4.83
C ARG A 134 32.62 15.06 -4.84
N VAL A 135 32.83 15.63 -6.02
CA VAL A 135 33.25 17.02 -6.21
C VAL A 135 32.14 17.98 -5.77
N ASP A 136 30.89 17.74 -6.17
CA ASP A 136 29.76 18.59 -5.78
C ASP A 136 29.60 18.65 -4.26
N VAL A 137 29.74 17.51 -3.57
CA VAL A 137 29.69 17.46 -2.10
C VAL A 137 30.80 18.29 -1.46
N LEU A 138 32.01 18.29 -2.03
CA LEU A 138 33.11 19.10 -1.54
C LEU A 138 32.87 20.59 -1.79
N CYS A 139 32.36 20.96 -2.96
CA CYS A 139 32.02 22.34 -3.28
C CYS A 139 30.93 22.88 -2.34
N GLU A 140 29.91 22.08 -2.03
CA GLU A 140 28.89 22.46 -1.05
C GLU A 140 29.47 22.63 0.36
N ALA A 141 30.36 21.73 0.79
CA ALA A 141 31.02 21.85 2.08
C ALA A 141 31.94 23.08 2.14
N TYR A 142 32.65 23.38 1.05
CA TYR A 142 33.52 24.56 0.93
C TYR A 142 32.74 25.87 1.02
N ASN A 143 31.57 25.93 0.38
CA ASN A 143 30.68 27.10 0.44
C ASN A 143 29.85 27.16 1.72
N GLY A 144 29.84 26.09 2.52
CA GLY A 144 29.11 25.99 3.77
C GLY A 144 29.81 26.67 4.93
N LEU A 145 29.12 26.71 6.08
CA LEU A 145 29.72 27.13 7.33
C LEU A 145 30.67 26.06 7.85
N CYS A 146 31.76 26.50 8.46
CA CYS A 146 32.63 25.61 9.20
C CYS A 146 31.89 24.96 10.38
N VAL A 147 32.33 23.78 10.81
CA VAL A 147 31.76 23.09 11.98
C VAL A 147 31.90 23.97 13.22
N ALA A 148 30.87 23.96 14.09
CA ALA A 148 30.92 24.65 15.38
C ALA A 148 32.19 24.27 16.15
N ASP A 149 32.80 25.26 16.82
CA ASP A 149 34.03 25.12 17.59
C ASP A 149 35.29 24.70 16.81
N CYS A 150 35.23 24.61 15.48
CA CYS A 150 36.40 24.34 14.65
C CYS A 150 37.46 25.45 14.78
N GLY A 151 37.02 26.71 14.74
CA GLY A 151 37.89 27.88 14.78
C GLY A 151 38.97 27.89 13.67
N GLY A 152 38.77 27.16 12.57
CA GLY A 152 39.74 27.04 11.48
C GLY A 152 40.92 26.09 11.75
N LYS A 153 40.99 25.47 12.94
CA LYS A 153 42.15 24.66 13.36
C LYS A 153 42.47 23.51 12.42
N TRP A 154 41.45 22.86 11.85
CA TRP A 154 41.65 21.77 10.89
C TRP A 154 42.36 22.23 9.61
N LEU A 155 42.04 23.44 9.13
CA LEU A 155 42.72 24.02 7.97
C LEU A 155 44.16 24.38 8.31
N GLU A 156 44.40 25.00 9.47
CA GLU A 156 45.74 25.34 9.94
C GLU A 156 46.62 24.09 10.07
N CYS A 157 46.11 23.03 10.70
CA CYS A 157 46.82 21.76 10.82
C CYS A 157 47.11 21.14 9.44
N ALA A 158 46.15 21.15 8.52
CA ALA A 158 46.34 20.61 7.18
C ALA A 158 47.41 21.39 6.39
N LEU A 159 47.38 22.73 6.45
CA LEU A 159 48.38 23.58 5.80
C LEU A 159 49.78 23.37 6.41
N GLY A 160 49.86 23.21 7.75
CA GLY A 160 51.10 22.90 8.44
C GLY A 160 51.70 21.56 8.00
N LEU A 161 50.88 20.52 7.88
CA LEU A 161 51.30 19.20 7.38
C LEU A 161 51.81 19.27 5.94
N LEU A 162 51.11 19.98 5.05
CA LEU A 162 51.56 20.15 3.66
C LEU A 162 52.91 20.84 3.59
N SER A 163 53.08 21.93 4.37
CA SER A 163 54.34 22.67 4.45
C SER A 163 55.49 21.81 4.96
N GLN A 164 55.28 21.04 6.02
CA GLN A 164 56.30 20.15 6.60
C GLN A 164 56.77 19.05 5.64
N ASN A 165 55.93 18.66 4.68
CA ASN A 165 56.24 17.65 3.67
C ASN A 165 56.64 18.25 2.32
N GLU A 166 56.88 19.56 2.25
CA GLU A 166 57.24 20.28 1.01
C GLU A 166 56.20 20.12 -0.12
N ILE A 167 54.93 19.87 0.24
CA ILE A 167 53.83 19.72 -0.72
C ILE A 167 53.12 21.06 -0.87
N SER A 168 53.11 21.61 -2.09
CA SER A 168 52.34 22.82 -2.36
C SER A 168 50.83 22.55 -2.32
N LEU A 169 50.08 23.48 -1.74
CA LEU A 169 48.62 23.40 -1.63
C LEU A 169 47.95 23.22 -2.99
N SER A 170 48.41 23.95 -4.01
CA SER A 170 47.87 23.85 -5.38
C SER A 170 48.04 22.46 -5.97
N THR A 171 49.22 21.85 -5.80
CA THR A 171 49.52 20.50 -6.30
C THR A 171 48.69 19.46 -5.56
N PHE A 172 48.57 19.58 -4.25
CA PHE A 172 47.72 18.71 -3.45
C PHE A 172 46.25 18.79 -3.89
N CYS A 173 45.70 19.99 -3.98
CA CYS A 173 44.32 20.22 -4.40
C CYS A 173 44.05 19.66 -5.81
N ALA A 174 44.95 19.91 -6.77
CA ALA A 174 44.82 19.38 -8.13
C ALA A 174 44.85 17.84 -8.15
N SER A 175 45.73 17.23 -7.36
CA SER A 175 45.84 15.77 -7.24
C SER A 175 44.57 15.16 -6.65
N VAL A 176 44.03 15.75 -5.58
CA VAL A 176 42.77 15.31 -4.97
C VAL A 176 41.60 15.49 -5.93
N TYR A 177 41.50 16.63 -6.61
CA TYR A 177 40.45 16.87 -7.61
C TYR A 177 40.48 15.84 -8.73
N ASN A 178 41.66 15.61 -9.32
CA ASN A 178 41.83 14.62 -10.38
C ASN A 178 41.47 13.21 -9.91
N ALA A 179 41.90 12.81 -8.70
CA ALA A 179 41.57 11.51 -8.14
C ALA A 179 40.06 11.32 -7.90
N LEU A 180 39.35 12.39 -7.52
CA LEU A 180 37.90 12.35 -7.29
C LEU A 180 37.10 12.42 -8.59
N TYR A 181 37.61 13.10 -9.61
CA TYR A 181 36.96 13.25 -10.91
C TYR A 181 37.17 12.04 -11.82
N LEU A 182 38.41 11.53 -11.90
CA LEU A 182 38.77 10.39 -12.74
C LEU A 182 38.52 9.03 -12.07
N GLY A 183 38.32 9.02 -10.75
CA GLY A 183 38.14 7.81 -9.95
C GLY A 183 39.45 7.15 -9.55
N ARG A 184 39.37 6.00 -8.87
CA ARG A 184 40.54 5.14 -8.63
C ARG A 184 40.89 4.46 -9.96
N ALA A 185 42.11 4.70 -10.45
CA ALA A 185 42.72 3.86 -11.48
C ALA A 185 42.92 2.43 -10.96
#